data_AF-A0A846CW48-F1
#
_entry.id   AF-A0A846CW48-F1
#
_cell.length_a   1.000
_cell.length_b   1.000
_cell.length_c   1.000
_cell.angle_alpha   90.00
_cell.angle_beta   90.00
_cell.angle_gamma   90.00
#
_symmetry.space_group_name_H-M   'P 1'
#
loop_
_entity.id
_entity.type
_entity.pdbx_description
1 polymer ?
#
loop_
_entity_poly.entity_id
_entity_poly.type
_entity_poly.pdbx_seq_one_letter_code
_entity_poly.pdbx_strand_id
1 'polypeptide(L)'
;MKAANINTIWANDINELCCQVYQSNFGSSSIVLGDINQINLSEIPEHDILTAGFPCQPFSQAGKKMGIRDKVRGAVFQRIVEIIKAKQPQYFLLENVKRILTMEKGYHFRMILNSLATLDYFIEWRIINTINFGIPQNRDRIFIFGTRMIKSKHKIPDLEKLSIFLTDNDVENLSCHENSDIEKSMESIINGSSKNYNWGISYKNKMYSQSLPLMSDIKPRKKLKDILQDESEVNPQFDFTADTIERIKQSKSVNRYCNGVEILYNQGGGARLGYTIFGINGVTSTLTASTSRHYERYQVGNKFRRLTNI
;
A
#
# COMPACT_ATOMS: atom_id res chain seq x y z
N MET A 1 -2.56 -1.55 -14.66
CA MET A 1 -3.84 -1.83 -15.36
C MET A 1 -3.67 -1.86 -16.87
N LYS A 2 -3.35 -0.73 -17.55
CA LYS A 2 -3.15 -0.72 -19.02
C LYS A 2 -2.15 -1.75 -19.55
N ALA A 3 -1.00 -1.93 -18.89
CA ALA A 3 -0.01 -2.95 -19.25
C ALA A 3 -0.52 -4.41 -19.14
N ALA A 4 -1.60 -4.62 -18.40
CA ALA A 4 -2.31 -5.91 -18.28
C ALA A 4 -3.59 -5.94 -19.13
N ASN A 5 -3.73 -5.03 -20.11
CA ASN A 5 -4.92 -4.87 -20.96
C ASN A 5 -6.22 -4.59 -20.19
N ILE A 6 -6.13 -3.99 -19.00
CA ILE A 6 -7.31 -3.55 -18.24
C ILE A 6 -7.58 -2.07 -18.54
N ASN A 7 -8.81 -1.79 -18.98
CA ASN A 7 -9.27 -0.44 -19.31
C ASN A 7 -9.84 0.28 -18.09
N THR A 8 -9.41 1.52 -17.86
CA THR A 8 -9.97 2.37 -16.80
C THR A 8 -11.15 3.17 -17.35
N ILE A 9 -12.36 2.75 -17.00
CA ILE A 9 -13.60 3.43 -17.44
C ILE A 9 -14.02 4.57 -16.50
N TRP A 10 -13.54 4.57 -15.26
CA TRP A 10 -13.89 5.56 -14.25
C TRP A 10 -12.81 5.66 -13.17
N ALA A 11 -12.57 6.87 -12.68
CA ALA A 11 -11.64 7.22 -11.64
C ALA A 11 -12.16 8.43 -10.85
N ASN A 12 -11.73 8.57 -9.60
CA ASN A 12 -12.08 9.72 -8.77
C ASN A 12 -10.90 10.15 -7.88
N ASP A 13 -10.73 11.45 -7.74
CA ASP A 13 -9.85 12.05 -6.73
C ASP A 13 -10.50 13.36 -6.24
N ILE A 14 -10.27 13.72 -4.98
CA ILE A 14 -10.76 14.98 -4.40
C ILE A 14 -9.80 16.15 -4.70
N ASN A 15 -8.56 15.86 -5.07
CA ASN A 15 -7.52 16.85 -5.30
C ASN A 15 -7.46 17.25 -6.77
N GLU A 16 -7.60 18.55 -7.02
CA GLU A 16 -7.57 19.13 -8.36
C GLU A 16 -6.24 18.90 -9.08
N LEU A 17 -5.10 19.04 -8.39
CA LEU A 17 -3.78 18.81 -8.98
C LEU A 17 -3.59 17.33 -9.37
N CYS A 18 -4.07 16.40 -8.54
CA CYS A 18 -4.07 14.97 -8.90
C CYS A 18 -4.89 14.73 -10.16
N CYS A 19 -6.07 15.35 -10.28
CA CYS A 19 -6.91 15.25 -11.47
C CYS A 19 -6.22 15.83 -12.71
N GLN A 20 -5.58 17.00 -12.60
CA GLN A 20 -4.83 17.61 -13.71
C GLN A 20 -3.68 16.72 -14.19
N VAL A 21 -2.93 16.11 -13.27
CA VAL A 21 -1.87 15.14 -13.60
C VAL A 21 -2.48 13.90 -14.27
N TYR A 22 -3.61 13.39 -13.77
CA TYR A 22 -4.30 12.27 -14.42
C TYR A 22 -4.73 12.63 -15.85
N GLN A 23 -5.39 13.77 -16.04
CA GLN A 23 -5.90 14.23 -17.33
C GLN A 23 -4.79 14.41 -18.37
N SER A 24 -3.64 14.95 -17.98
CA SER A 24 -2.52 15.13 -18.90
C SER A 24 -1.90 13.82 -19.39
N ASN A 25 -2.06 12.72 -18.64
CA ASN A 25 -1.50 11.41 -18.98
C ASN A 25 -2.52 10.44 -19.59
N PHE A 26 -3.80 10.55 -19.22
CA PHE A 26 -4.84 9.57 -19.55
C PHE A 26 -6.08 10.17 -20.20
N GLY A 27 -6.14 11.50 -20.34
CA GLY A 27 -7.32 12.22 -20.83
C GLY A 27 -8.37 12.47 -19.74
N SER A 28 -9.39 13.27 -20.08
CA SER A 28 -10.37 13.77 -19.14
C SER A 28 -11.64 12.93 -19.01
N SER A 29 -11.80 11.91 -19.85
CA SER A 29 -13.07 11.19 -20.01
C SER A 29 -13.45 10.30 -18.83
N SER A 30 -12.48 9.83 -18.04
CA SER A 30 -12.71 8.84 -16.98
C SER A 30 -12.56 9.41 -15.57
N ILE A 31 -12.01 10.60 -15.38
CA ILE A 31 -11.69 11.15 -14.04
C ILE A 31 -12.76 12.14 -13.58
N VAL A 32 -13.29 11.90 -12.38
CA VAL A 32 -14.25 12.78 -11.69
C VAL A 32 -13.57 13.45 -10.51
N LEU A 33 -13.46 14.78 -10.55
CA LEU A 33 -13.00 15.58 -9.42
C LEU A 33 -14.12 15.71 -8.38
N GLY A 34 -13.88 15.25 -7.15
CA GLY A 34 -14.84 15.43 -6.06
C GLY A 34 -14.61 14.49 -4.88
N ASP A 35 -15.31 14.76 -3.77
CA ASP A 35 -15.33 13.86 -2.62
C ASP A 35 -16.19 12.63 -2.95
N ILE A 36 -15.58 11.45 -2.94
CA ILE A 36 -16.26 10.16 -3.20
C ILE A 36 -17.50 9.92 -2.32
N ASN A 37 -17.54 10.53 -1.13
CA ASN A 37 -18.68 10.42 -0.21
C ASN A 37 -19.90 11.22 -0.67
N GLN A 38 -19.73 12.14 -1.62
CA GLN A 38 -20.80 13.01 -2.15
C GLN A 38 -21.30 12.57 -3.52
N ILE A 39 -20.52 11.75 -4.25
CA ILE A 39 -20.89 11.21 -5.56
C ILE A 39 -21.98 10.16 -5.39
N ASN A 40 -23.05 10.17 -6.18
CA ASN A 40 -24.09 9.16 -6.09
C ASN A 40 -23.59 7.80 -6.63
N LEU A 41 -24.01 6.69 -6.02
CA LEU A 41 -23.62 5.34 -6.47
C LEU A 41 -24.10 5.06 -7.91
N SER A 42 -25.18 5.71 -8.37
CA SER A 42 -25.65 5.60 -9.75
C SER A 42 -24.72 6.24 -10.78
N GLU A 43 -23.89 7.20 -10.37
CA GLU A 43 -22.91 7.87 -11.25
C GLU A 43 -21.65 7.02 -11.48
N ILE A 44 -21.42 6.03 -10.61
CA ILE A 44 -20.33 5.08 -10.76
C ILE A 44 -20.80 4.00 -11.75
N PRO A 45 -20.10 3.75 -12.86
CA PRO A 45 -20.51 2.73 -13.83
C PRO A 45 -20.35 1.32 -13.26
N GLU A 46 -21.06 0.36 -13.86
CA GLU A 46 -20.77 -1.07 -13.65
C GLU A 46 -19.34 -1.38 -14.12
N HIS A 47 -18.63 -2.21 -13.37
CA HIS A 47 -17.22 -2.50 -13.61
C HIS A 47 -16.83 -3.89 -13.10
N ASP A 48 -15.85 -4.50 -13.76
CA ASP A 48 -15.35 -5.82 -13.38
C ASP A 48 -14.38 -5.77 -12.20
N ILE A 49 -13.59 -4.68 -12.11
CA ILE A 49 -12.51 -4.54 -11.13
C ILE A 49 -12.60 -3.18 -10.46
N LEU A 50 -12.73 -3.17 -9.13
CA LEU A 50 -12.55 -1.97 -8.32
C LEU A 50 -11.12 -1.89 -7.79
N THR A 51 -10.44 -0.76 -7.95
CA THR A 51 -9.14 -0.54 -7.30
C THR A 51 -9.17 0.70 -6.42
N ALA A 52 -8.61 0.63 -5.22
CA ALA A 52 -8.52 1.80 -4.35
C ALA A 52 -7.32 1.77 -3.40
N GLY A 53 -6.54 2.85 -3.38
CA GLY A 53 -5.63 3.16 -2.27
C GLY A 53 -6.34 4.10 -1.32
N PHE A 54 -6.62 3.67 -0.09
CA PHE A 54 -7.42 4.44 0.86
C PHE A 54 -6.56 4.94 2.03
N PRO A 55 -6.86 6.11 2.62
CA PRO A 55 -6.03 6.68 3.67
C PRO A 55 -5.96 5.77 4.90
N CYS A 56 -4.75 5.55 5.44
CA CYS A 56 -4.47 4.74 6.65
C CYS A 56 -4.93 5.41 7.97
N GLN A 57 -5.78 6.43 7.92
CA GLN A 57 -6.17 7.18 9.10
C GLN A 57 -7.35 6.51 9.81
N PRO A 58 -7.42 6.61 11.15
CA PRO A 58 -8.20 5.68 11.95
C PRO A 58 -9.67 5.69 11.56
N PHE A 59 -10.26 4.49 11.58
CA PHE A 59 -11.68 4.32 11.80
C PHE A 59 -12.01 5.01 13.12
N SER A 60 -12.61 6.20 13.06
CA SER A 60 -13.08 6.91 14.25
C SER A 60 -13.92 5.92 15.06
N GLN A 61 -13.65 5.79 16.36
CA GLN A 61 -14.49 5.02 17.27
C GLN A 61 -15.91 5.61 17.25
N ALA A 62 -16.77 5.08 16.39
CA ALA A 62 -18.19 5.30 16.48
C ALA A 62 -18.65 4.64 17.80
N GLY A 63 -18.76 5.43 18.87
CA GLY A 63 -19.38 4.93 20.09
C GLY A 63 -19.07 5.63 21.40
N LYS A 64 -18.09 6.53 21.51
CA LYS A 64 -17.89 7.29 22.76
C LYS A 64 -17.65 8.77 22.52
N LYS A 65 -18.75 9.51 22.71
CA LYS A 65 -18.91 10.96 22.85
C LYS A 65 -19.22 11.71 21.56
N MET A 66 -20.47 12.18 21.53
CA MET A 66 -20.94 13.37 20.83
C MET A 66 -19.84 14.45 20.77
N GLY A 67 -19.53 14.91 19.56
CA GLY A 67 -18.57 15.98 19.31
C GLY A 67 -18.29 16.11 17.82
N ILE A 68 -18.92 17.09 17.21
CA ILE A 68 -18.82 17.43 15.78
C ILE A 68 -17.36 17.79 15.47
N ARG A 69 -16.56 16.84 14.95
CA ARG A 69 -15.32 16.98 14.14
C ARG A 69 -14.49 15.69 14.22
N ASP A 70 -14.83 14.68 13.42
CA ASP A 70 -13.88 13.65 12.95
C ASP A 70 -14.49 12.68 11.91
N LYS A 71 -15.35 13.19 11.01
CA LYS A 71 -16.13 12.36 10.07
C LYS A 71 -15.41 11.96 8.76
N VAL A 72 -14.21 12.46 8.46
CA VAL A 72 -13.80 12.58 7.04
C VAL A 72 -12.81 11.51 6.54
N ARG A 73 -12.18 10.70 7.41
CA ARG A 73 -11.09 9.79 6.97
C ARG A 73 -11.37 8.29 7.08
N GLY A 74 -12.21 7.86 8.04
CA GLY A 74 -12.81 6.51 8.03
C GLY A 74 -13.93 6.34 6.99
N ALA A 75 -14.45 7.46 6.45
CA ALA A 75 -15.55 7.49 5.48
C ALA A 75 -15.18 6.85 4.14
N VAL A 76 -13.94 7.05 3.65
CA VAL A 76 -13.54 6.54 2.32
C VAL A 76 -13.59 5.01 2.25
N PHE A 77 -13.13 4.30 3.29
CA PHE A 77 -13.23 2.84 3.30
C PHE A 77 -14.68 2.36 3.37
N GLN A 78 -15.51 3.00 4.21
CA GLN A 78 -16.94 2.68 4.26
C GLN A 78 -17.60 2.92 2.89
N ARG A 79 -17.22 4.00 2.20
CA ARG A 79 -17.70 4.30 0.86
C ARG A 79 -17.27 3.25 -0.15
N ILE A 80 -16.04 2.76 -0.07
CA ILE A 80 -15.57 1.62 -0.89
C ILE A 80 -16.45 0.38 -0.64
N VAL A 81 -16.75 0.06 0.63
CA VAL A 81 -17.65 -1.05 0.99
C VAL A 81 -19.05 -0.87 0.39
N GLU A 82 -19.61 0.35 0.45
CA GLU A 82 -20.90 0.68 -0.17
C GLU A 82 -20.87 0.51 -1.69
N ILE A 83 -19.80 0.94 -2.35
CA ILE A 83 -19.61 0.77 -3.80
C ILE A 83 -19.50 -0.70 -4.17
N ILE A 84 -18.66 -1.49 -3.47
CA ILE A 84 -18.54 -2.93 -3.70
C ILE A 84 -19.90 -3.61 -3.50
N LYS A 85 -20.65 -3.23 -2.47
CA LYS A 85 -21.98 -3.79 -2.20
C LYS A 85 -22.98 -3.47 -3.31
N ALA A 86 -22.96 -2.25 -3.84
CA ALA A 86 -23.93 -1.80 -4.85
C ALA A 86 -23.58 -2.28 -6.26
N LYS A 87 -22.29 -2.31 -6.61
CA LYS A 87 -21.78 -2.62 -7.96
C LYS A 87 -21.36 -4.07 -8.12
N GLN A 88 -21.11 -4.78 -7.01
CA GLN A 88 -20.77 -6.20 -7.00
C GLN A 88 -19.71 -6.56 -8.05
N PRO A 89 -18.58 -5.82 -8.16
CA PRO A 89 -17.57 -6.09 -9.20
C PRO A 89 -17.04 -7.51 -9.05
N GLN A 90 -16.62 -8.14 -10.14
CA GLN A 90 -16.08 -9.51 -10.06
C GLN A 90 -14.84 -9.57 -9.16
N TYR A 91 -14.03 -8.51 -9.17
CA TYR A 91 -12.83 -8.39 -8.36
C TYR A 91 -12.72 -7.01 -7.71
N PHE A 92 -11.98 -6.94 -6.61
CA PHE A 92 -11.44 -5.68 -6.13
C PHE A 92 -10.00 -5.83 -5.64
N LEU A 93 -9.21 -4.76 -5.72
CA LEU A 93 -7.85 -4.68 -5.21
C LEU A 93 -7.67 -3.39 -4.40
N LEU A 94 -7.47 -3.54 -3.09
CA LEU A 94 -7.22 -2.43 -2.19
C LEU A 94 -5.75 -2.40 -1.78
N GLU A 95 -5.18 -1.20 -1.65
CA GLU A 95 -3.82 -0.99 -1.16
C GLU A 95 -3.85 -0.17 0.14
N ASN A 96 -2.96 -0.52 1.06
CA ASN A 96 -2.65 0.32 2.21
C ASN A 96 -1.21 0.14 2.69
N VAL A 97 -0.78 0.96 3.65
CA VAL A 97 0.52 0.80 4.31
C VAL A 97 0.53 -0.43 5.22
N LYS A 98 1.66 -1.15 5.26
CA LYS A 98 1.86 -2.33 6.12
C LYS A 98 1.50 -2.11 7.59
N ARG A 99 1.65 -0.88 8.09
CA ARG A 99 1.38 -0.52 9.50
C ARG A 99 -0.06 -0.82 9.92
N ILE A 100 -1.02 -0.88 8.98
CA ILE A 100 -2.42 -1.18 9.31
C ILE A 100 -2.61 -2.54 10.01
N LEU A 101 -1.71 -3.51 9.77
CA LEU A 101 -1.71 -4.82 10.41
C LEU A 101 -1.41 -4.76 11.92
N THR A 102 -0.67 -3.75 12.37
CA THR A 102 -0.19 -3.64 13.75
C THR A 102 -0.83 -2.49 14.54
N MET A 103 -1.42 -1.51 13.85
CA MET A 103 -2.15 -0.39 14.47
C MET A 103 -3.27 -0.91 15.37
N GLU A 104 -3.38 -0.36 16.58
CA GLU A 104 -4.37 -0.78 17.59
C GLU A 104 -4.40 -2.31 17.78
N LYS A 105 -3.22 -2.94 17.85
CA LYS A 105 -3.06 -4.41 17.96
C LYS A 105 -3.81 -5.16 16.84
N GLY A 106 -3.80 -4.62 15.62
CA GLY A 106 -4.46 -5.20 14.44
C GLY A 106 -5.98 -5.01 14.41
N TYR A 107 -6.56 -4.20 15.29
CA TYR A 107 -8.01 -3.96 15.32
C TYR A 107 -8.54 -3.40 14.00
N HIS A 108 -7.90 -2.37 13.44
CA HIS A 108 -8.38 -1.75 12.20
C HIS A 108 -8.35 -2.71 11.00
N PHE A 109 -7.31 -3.52 10.88
CA PHE A 109 -7.24 -4.51 9.83
C PHE A 109 -8.33 -5.58 9.96
N ARG A 110 -8.59 -6.06 11.18
CA ARG A 110 -9.71 -7.00 11.45
C ARG A 110 -11.06 -6.39 11.08
N MET A 111 -11.29 -5.10 11.37
CA MET A 111 -12.53 -4.43 10.96
C MET A 111 -12.67 -4.31 9.44
N ILE A 112 -11.57 -4.06 8.73
CA ILE A 112 -11.54 -4.07 7.25
C ILE A 112 -11.92 -5.46 6.73
N LEU A 113 -11.20 -6.50 7.17
CA LEU A 113 -11.47 -7.87 6.74
C LEU A 113 -12.90 -8.29 7.05
N ASN A 114 -13.41 -7.97 8.24
CA ASN A 114 -14.78 -8.29 8.62
C ASN A 114 -15.79 -7.58 7.72
N SER A 115 -15.59 -6.29 7.41
CA SER A 115 -16.50 -5.55 6.52
C SER A 115 -16.52 -6.16 5.11
N LEU A 116 -15.35 -6.51 4.56
CA LEU A 116 -15.24 -7.09 3.22
C LEU A 116 -15.77 -8.53 3.16
N ALA A 117 -15.48 -9.35 4.18
CA ALA A 117 -15.90 -10.76 4.24
C ALA A 117 -17.43 -10.93 4.33
N THR A 118 -18.16 -9.88 4.75
CA THR A 118 -19.63 -9.87 4.77
C THR A 118 -20.28 -9.58 3.41
N LEU A 119 -19.50 -9.28 2.37
CA LEU A 119 -20.00 -8.91 1.03
C LEU A 119 -20.06 -10.09 0.05
N ASP A 120 -19.91 -11.34 0.51
CA ASP A 120 -19.80 -12.56 -0.32
C ASP A 120 -18.56 -12.61 -1.23
N TYR A 121 -17.45 -12.03 -0.76
CA TYR A 121 -16.14 -12.12 -1.41
C TYR A 121 -15.21 -13.07 -0.65
N PHE A 122 -14.41 -13.83 -1.40
CA PHE A 122 -13.20 -14.45 -0.88
C PHE A 122 -12.10 -13.39 -0.87
N ILE A 123 -11.51 -13.16 0.30
CA ILE A 123 -10.48 -12.15 0.50
C ILE A 123 -9.14 -12.83 0.64
N GLU A 124 -8.17 -12.37 -0.12
CA GLU A 124 -6.77 -12.74 0.02
C GLU A 124 -5.95 -11.47 0.23
N TRP A 125 -4.92 -11.52 1.06
CA TRP A 125 -4.04 -10.37 1.25
C TRP A 125 -2.58 -10.81 1.36
N ARG A 126 -1.67 -9.97 0.85
CA ARG A 126 -0.22 -10.20 0.94
C ARG A 126 0.51 -8.88 1.16
N ILE A 127 1.58 -8.91 1.95
CA ILE A 127 2.54 -7.81 2.03
C ILE A 127 3.53 -7.97 0.88
N ILE A 128 3.61 -6.94 0.05
CA ILE A 128 4.49 -6.89 -1.11
C ILE A 128 5.47 -5.74 -0.93
N ASN A 129 6.75 -6.01 -1.21
CA ASN A 129 7.80 -4.99 -1.24
C ASN A 129 8.27 -4.76 -2.68
N THR A 130 8.32 -3.50 -3.09
CA THR A 130 8.75 -3.09 -4.44
C THR A 130 10.16 -3.54 -4.81
N ILE A 131 11.07 -3.75 -3.84
CA ILE A 131 12.42 -4.29 -4.07
C ILE A 131 12.37 -5.65 -4.76
N ASN A 132 11.40 -6.49 -4.39
CA ASN A 132 11.29 -7.84 -4.97
C ASN A 132 10.93 -7.78 -6.46
N PHE A 133 10.38 -6.66 -6.93
CA PHE A 133 9.99 -6.44 -8.32
C PHE A 133 10.99 -5.59 -9.10
N GLY A 134 12.23 -5.46 -8.60
CA GLY A 134 13.33 -4.77 -9.29
C GLY A 134 13.27 -3.24 -9.21
N ILE A 135 12.35 -2.69 -8.42
CA ILE A 135 12.25 -1.25 -8.18
C ILE A 135 13.16 -0.90 -7.00
N PRO A 136 14.14 0.01 -7.14
CA PRO A 136 15.08 0.38 -6.08
C PRO A 136 14.43 1.33 -5.05
N GLN A 137 13.35 0.86 -4.43
CA GLN A 137 12.64 1.53 -3.35
C GLN A 137 12.23 0.50 -2.31
N ASN A 138 12.56 0.73 -1.04
CA ASN A 138 12.08 -0.08 0.06
C ASN A 138 10.67 0.35 0.46
N ARG A 139 9.64 -0.24 -0.14
CA ARG A 139 8.23 0.11 0.10
C ARG A 139 7.39 -1.14 0.33
N ASP A 140 7.20 -1.46 1.61
CA ASP A 140 6.21 -2.46 2.02
C ASP A 140 4.78 -1.90 1.90
N ARG A 141 3.91 -2.61 1.21
CA ARG A 141 2.46 -2.35 1.13
C ARG A 141 1.68 -3.63 1.34
N ILE A 142 0.53 -3.48 1.99
CA ILE A 142 -0.46 -4.56 2.03
C ILE A 142 -1.40 -4.38 0.84
N PHE A 143 -1.59 -5.47 0.11
CA PHE A 143 -2.59 -5.58 -0.93
C PHE A 143 -3.68 -6.52 -0.44
N ILE A 144 -4.94 -6.14 -0.63
CA ILE A 144 -6.12 -6.90 -0.24
C ILE A 144 -6.95 -7.11 -1.50
N PHE A 145 -7.04 -8.34 -1.95
CA PHE A 145 -7.76 -8.73 -3.15
C PHE A 145 -9.05 -9.45 -2.76
N GLY A 146 -10.15 -9.07 -3.39
CA GLY A 146 -11.44 -9.73 -3.23
C GLY A 146 -11.87 -10.36 -4.53
N THR A 147 -12.25 -11.63 -4.48
CA THR A 147 -12.90 -12.34 -5.60
C THR A 147 -14.35 -12.63 -5.24
N ARG A 148 -15.28 -12.19 -6.08
CA ARG A 148 -16.72 -12.40 -5.85
C ARG A 148 -17.07 -13.88 -5.92
N MET A 149 -17.74 -14.40 -4.90
CA MET A 149 -18.11 -15.81 -4.80
C MET A 149 -19.55 -16.01 -5.25
N ILE A 150 -19.77 -16.34 -6.52
CA ILE A 150 -21.11 -16.64 -7.04
C ILE A 150 -21.57 -18.00 -6.46
N LYS A 151 -22.51 -17.99 -5.51
CA LYS A 151 -23.19 -19.19 -4.97
C LYS A 151 -22.24 -20.28 -4.44
N SER A 152 -21.23 -19.92 -3.65
CA SER A 152 -20.36 -20.93 -3.01
C SER A 152 -21.07 -21.69 -1.88
N LYS A 153 -21.08 -23.01 -2.00
CA LYS A 153 -21.49 -23.97 -0.95
C LYS A 153 -20.48 -23.95 0.20
N HIS A 154 -20.59 -23.03 1.15
CA HIS A 154 -19.98 -23.03 2.51
C HIS A 154 -18.48 -23.32 2.69
N LYS A 155 -17.76 -23.74 1.65
CA LYS A 155 -16.37 -24.17 1.68
C LYS A 155 -15.49 -23.06 1.13
N ILE A 156 -14.25 -23.05 1.60
CA ILE A 156 -13.23 -22.20 1.01
C ILE A 156 -13.00 -22.61 -0.45
N PRO A 157 -12.70 -21.64 -1.35
CA PRO A 157 -12.32 -21.96 -2.71
C PRO A 157 -10.97 -22.65 -2.75
N ASP A 158 -10.73 -23.33 -3.86
CA ASP A 158 -9.46 -23.96 -4.16
C ASP A 158 -8.36 -22.91 -4.38
N LEU A 159 -7.37 -22.86 -3.48
CA LEU A 159 -6.33 -21.84 -3.51
C LEU A 159 -5.45 -21.94 -4.76
N GLU A 160 -5.17 -23.15 -5.28
CA GLU A 160 -4.43 -23.33 -6.53
C GLU A 160 -5.11 -22.64 -7.71
N LYS A 161 -6.45 -22.56 -7.69
CA LYS A 161 -7.24 -21.98 -8.78
C LYS A 161 -7.56 -20.51 -8.57
N LEU A 162 -7.70 -20.07 -7.33
CA LEU A 162 -8.24 -18.75 -7.00
C LEU A 162 -7.19 -17.78 -6.45
N SER A 163 -6.13 -18.28 -5.82
CA SER A 163 -5.10 -17.40 -5.26
C SER A 163 -4.46 -16.59 -6.37
N ILE A 164 -4.33 -15.29 -6.11
CA ILE A 164 -3.60 -14.38 -6.99
C ILE A 164 -2.25 -13.98 -6.40
N PHE A 165 -2.06 -14.25 -5.11
CA PHE A 165 -0.83 -13.87 -4.42
C PHE A 165 0.10 -15.04 -4.21
N LEU A 166 -0.36 -16.29 -4.22
CA LEU A 166 0.48 -17.47 -4.06
C LEU A 166 0.95 -18.00 -5.42
N THR A 167 2.19 -18.48 -5.44
CA THR A 167 2.67 -19.38 -6.50
C THR A 167 2.30 -20.83 -6.17
N ASP A 168 2.37 -21.74 -7.15
CA ASP A 168 2.15 -23.18 -6.92
C ASP A 168 3.06 -23.70 -5.79
N ASN A 169 4.33 -23.28 -5.79
CA ASN A 169 5.27 -23.60 -4.72
C ASN A 169 4.87 -22.98 -3.36
N ASP A 170 4.29 -21.78 -3.33
CA ASP A 170 3.78 -21.23 -2.06
C ASP A 170 2.61 -22.06 -1.52
N VAL A 171 1.72 -22.55 -2.39
CA VAL A 171 0.57 -23.41 -2.01
C VAL A 171 1.06 -24.74 -1.44
N GLU A 172 2.02 -25.39 -2.11
CA GLU A 172 2.63 -26.64 -1.63
C GLU A 172 3.31 -26.49 -0.25
N ASN A 173 3.84 -25.30 0.06
CA ASN A 173 4.53 -25.02 1.32
C ASN A 173 3.62 -24.40 2.40
N LEU A 174 2.30 -24.33 2.19
CA LEU A 174 1.37 -23.96 3.25
C LEU A 174 1.40 -25.01 4.36
N SER A 175 1.28 -24.57 5.62
CA SER A 175 1.32 -25.48 6.77
C SER A 175 0.15 -26.48 6.80
N CYS A 176 -0.87 -26.23 5.98
CA CYS A 176 -1.99 -27.13 5.70
C CYS A 176 -2.13 -27.27 4.18
N HIS A 177 -1.90 -28.49 3.66
CA HIS A 177 -1.90 -28.77 2.23
C HIS A 177 -3.31 -28.98 1.66
N GLU A 178 -4.28 -29.35 2.50
CA GLU A 178 -5.67 -29.50 2.07
C GLU A 178 -6.53 -28.28 2.46
N ASN A 179 -7.43 -27.89 1.54
CA ASN A 179 -8.45 -26.88 1.80
C ASN A 179 -9.30 -27.20 3.05
N SER A 180 -9.47 -28.50 3.35
CA SER A 180 -10.21 -28.98 4.51
C SER A 180 -9.53 -28.63 5.83
N ASP A 181 -8.20 -28.60 5.87
CA ASP A 181 -7.41 -28.28 7.05
C ASP A 181 -7.26 -26.77 7.24
N ILE A 182 -7.11 -26.01 6.15
CA ILE A 182 -7.19 -24.55 6.17
C ILE A 182 -8.52 -24.12 6.81
N GLU A 183 -9.64 -24.69 6.37
CA GLU A 183 -10.97 -24.35 6.89
C GLU A 183 -11.12 -24.62 8.39
N LYS A 184 -10.53 -25.72 8.90
CA LYS A 184 -10.50 -26.04 10.34
C LYS A 184 -9.62 -25.06 11.13
N SER A 185 -8.52 -24.61 10.54
CA SER A 185 -7.59 -23.67 11.16
C SER A 185 -8.05 -22.21 11.08
N MET A 186 -9.11 -21.89 10.34
CA MET A 186 -9.61 -20.52 10.27
C MET A 186 -10.26 -20.10 11.60
N GLU A 187 -9.87 -18.93 12.09
CA GLU A 187 -10.39 -18.33 13.31
C GLU A 187 -11.38 -17.21 13.00
N SER A 188 -12.24 -16.86 13.96
CA SER A 188 -13.06 -15.64 13.85
C SER A 188 -12.17 -14.42 13.68
N ILE A 189 -12.46 -13.58 12.68
CA ILE A 189 -11.68 -12.36 12.40
C ILE A 189 -11.54 -11.47 13.64
N ILE A 190 -12.59 -11.41 14.48
CA ILE A 190 -12.61 -10.52 15.65
C ILE A 190 -11.62 -11.01 16.73
N ASN A 191 -11.43 -12.32 16.85
CA ASN A 191 -10.60 -12.94 17.89
C ASN A 191 -9.16 -13.19 17.43
N GLY A 192 -8.92 -13.23 16.12
CA GLY A 192 -7.60 -13.52 15.56
C GLY A 192 -6.53 -12.51 15.96
N SER A 193 -5.29 -12.99 16.10
CA SER A 193 -4.11 -12.14 16.31
C SER A 193 -3.45 -11.81 14.96
N SER A 194 -3.14 -10.54 14.70
CA SER A 194 -2.52 -10.11 13.43
C SER A 194 -0.98 -10.04 13.51
N LYS A 195 -0.35 -10.85 14.37
CA LYS A 195 1.09 -10.67 14.65
C LYS A 195 1.97 -11.40 13.62
N ASN A 196 2.79 -10.62 12.92
CA ASN A 196 3.93 -11.05 12.09
C ASN A 196 3.61 -11.87 10.82
N TYR A 197 2.35 -11.95 10.41
CA TYR A 197 1.97 -12.57 9.14
C TYR A 197 2.16 -11.61 7.97
N ASN A 198 2.49 -12.17 6.80
CA ASN A 198 2.65 -11.41 5.56
C ASN A 198 1.72 -11.90 4.45
N TRP A 199 0.92 -12.92 4.70
CA TRP A 199 -0.14 -13.39 3.83
C TRP A 199 -1.30 -13.93 4.67
N GLY A 200 -2.51 -13.88 4.11
CA GLY A 200 -3.66 -14.55 4.69
C GLY A 200 -4.89 -14.48 3.81
N ILE A 201 -5.90 -15.23 4.22
CA ILE A 201 -7.20 -15.31 3.56
C ILE A 201 -8.32 -15.03 4.56
N SER A 202 -9.46 -14.57 4.05
CA SER A 202 -10.67 -14.42 4.83
C SER A 202 -11.91 -14.75 4.00
N TYR A 203 -12.81 -15.51 4.61
CA TYR A 203 -14.07 -15.91 4.00
C TYR A 203 -15.10 -16.19 5.10
N LYS A 204 -16.35 -15.75 4.92
CA LYS A 204 -17.46 -15.93 5.87
C LYS A 204 -17.10 -15.61 7.34
N ASN A 205 -16.54 -14.41 7.57
CA ASN A 205 -16.12 -13.90 8.88
C ASN A 205 -15.03 -14.70 9.61
N LYS A 206 -14.39 -15.65 8.92
CA LYS A 206 -13.20 -16.33 9.40
C LYS A 206 -11.97 -15.85 8.65
N MET A 207 -10.79 -16.00 9.26
CA MET A 207 -9.51 -15.73 8.62
C MET A 207 -8.48 -16.82 8.94
N TYR A 208 -7.55 -17.00 8.03
CA TYR A 208 -6.33 -17.77 8.22
C TYR A 208 -5.15 -16.92 7.78
N SER A 209 -4.01 -17.03 8.45
CA SER A 209 -2.85 -16.18 8.20
C SER A 209 -1.56 -16.92 8.47
N GLN A 210 -0.56 -16.68 7.61
CA GLN A 210 0.74 -17.34 7.70
C GLN A 210 1.85 -16.36 7.30
N SER A 211 3.05 -16.61 7.81
CA SER A 211 4.27 -15.97 7.33
C SER A 211 4.85 -16.84 6.21
N LEU A 212 4.86 -16.31 4.99
CA LEU A 212 5.41 -16.93 3.80
C LEU A 212 6.79 -16.34 3.48
N PRO A 213 7.62 -17.07 2.71
CA PRO A 213 8.82 -16.47 2.14
C PRO A 213 8.50 -15.27 1.24
N LEU A 214 9.55 -14.52 0.90
CA LEU A 214 9.45 -13.48 -0.12
C LEU A 214 9.02 -14.14 -1.44
N MET A 215 8.18 -13.45 -2.22
CA MET A 215 7.75 -13.95 -3.53
C MET A 215 8.95 -14.32 -4.40
N SER A 216 8.83 -15.46 -5.10
CA SER A 216 9.85 -16.04 -5.97
C SER A 216 10.13 -15.22 -7.24
N ASP A 217 9.24 -14.30 -7.62
CA ASP A 217 9.38 -13.33 -8.73
C ASP A 217 10.44 -12.24 -8.48
N ILE A 218 11.54 -12.60 -7.82
CA ILE A 218 12.66 -11.72 -7.50
C ILE A 218 13.33 -11.30 -8.80
N LYS A 219 13.01 -10.09 -9.27
CA LYS A 219 13.86 -9.44 -10.28
C LYS A 219 15.19 -9.06 -9.62
N PRO A 220 16.31 -9.08 -10.37
CA PRO A 220 17.58 -8.60 -9.84
C PRO A 220 17.42 -7.21 -9.25
N ARG A 221 17.84 -7.06 -8.00
CA ARG A 221 17.74 -5.78 -7.29
C ARG A 221 18.64 -4.76 -7.98
N LYS A 222 18.04 -3.70 -8.50
CA LYS A 222 18.79 -2.50 -8.91
C LYS A 222 19.12 -1.67 -7.68
N LYS A 223 20.26 -0.99 -7.69
CA LYS A 223 20.57 0.10 -6.75
C LYS A 223 20.04 1.40 -7.32
N LEU A 224 19.86 2.40 -6.46
CA LEU A 224 19.41 3.72 -6.90
C LEU A 224 20.36 4.31 -7.95
N LYS A 225 21.68 4.21 -7.72
CA LYS A 225 22.69 4.70 -8.67
C LYS A 225 22.60 4.10 -10.08
N ASP A 226 22.02 2.91 -10.22
CA ASP A 226 21.95 2.20 -11.51
C ASP A 226 20.81 2.74 -12.40
N ILE A 227 19.96 3.62 -11.86
CA ILE A 227 18.79 4.18 -12.54
C ILE A 227 18.74 5.71 -12.48
N LEU A 228 19.78 6.36 -11.95
CA LEU A 228 19.84 7.82 -11.93
C LEU A 228 20.07 8.35 -13.34
N GLN A 229 19.46 9.49 -13.64
CA GLN A 229 19.75 10.26 -14.84
C GLN A 229 21.21 10.74 -14.80
N ASP A 230 21.82 10.92 -15.99
CA ASP A 230 23.16 11.50 -16.09
C ASP A 230 23.22 12.89 -15.45
N GLU A 231 24.27 13.15 -14.67
CA GLU A 231 24.41 14.39 -13.90
C GLU A 231 24.43 15.65 -14.75
N SER A 232 24.82 15.56 -16.03
CA SER A 232 24.81 16.68 -16.98
C SER A 232 23.40 17.11 -17.39
N GLU A 233 22.40 16.22 -17.26
CA GLU A 233 21.02 16.48 -17.67
C GLU A 233 20.12 16.92 -16.50
N VAL A 234 20.60 16.78 -15.26
CA VAL A 234 19.79 17.06 -14.07
C VAL A 234 19.77 18.56 -13.77
N ASN A 235 18.56 19.15 -13.84
CA ASN A 235 18.33 20.57 -13.56
C ASN A 235 18.78 20.96 -12.12
N PRO A 236 19.50 22.10 -11.95
CA PRO A 236 19.93 22.57 -10.63
C PRO A 236 18.82 22.82 -9.60
N GLN A 237 17.54 22.91 -10.00
CA GLN A 237 16.43 23.04 -9.05
C GLN A 237 16.32 21.87 -8.05
N PHE A 238 16.88 20.71 -8.41
CA PHE A 238 16.94 19.55 -7.52
C PHE A 238 18.09 19.65 -6.49
N ASP A 239 19.06 20.55 -6.73
CA ASP A 239 20.17 20.81 -5.80
C ASP A 239 19.70 21.52 -4.53
N PHE A 240 20.42 21.26 -3.45
CA PHE A 240 20.16 21.92 -2.19
C PHE A 240 20.63 23.37 -2.18
N THR A 241 19.85 24.22 -1.51
CA THR A 241 20.24 25.60 -1.26
C THR A 241 21.48 25.67 -0.35
N ALA A 242 22.24 26.75 -0.43
CA ALA A 242 23.40 26.99 0.43
C ALA A 242 23.06 26.87 1.92
N ASP A 243 21.91 27.38 2.35
CA ASP A 243 21.41 27.24 3.74
C ASP A 243 21.22 25.76 4.13
N THR A 244 20.69 24.94 3.22
CA THR A 244 20.51 23.51 3.49
C THR A 244 21.85 22.80 3.60
N ILE A 245 22.82 23.14 2.74
CA ILE A 245 24.19 22.60 2.78
C ILE A 245 24.87 22.95 4.12
N GLU A 246 24.69 24.17 4.63
CA GLU A 246 25.27 24.58 5.92
C GLU A 246 24.69 23.75 7.09
N ARG A 247 23.38 23.47 7.07
CA ARG A 247 22.74 22.60 8.05
C ARG A 247 23.25 21.16 7.98
N ILE A 248 23.63 20.68 6.80
CA ILE A 248 24.20 19.33 6.63
C ILE A 248 25.54 19.21 7.35
N LYS A 249 26.37 20.26 7.37
CA LYS A 249 27.66 20.25 8.10
C LYS A 249 27.50 19.97 9.60
N GLN A 250 26.33 20.27 10.17
CA GLN A 250 26.00 20.00 11.58
C GLN A 250 25.48 18.58 11.81
N SER A 251 25.32 17.76 10.76
CA SER A 251 24.82 16.38 10.86
C SER A 251 25.93 15.41 11.22
N LYS A 252 25.59 14.34 11.95
CA LYS A 252 26.55 13.29 12.31
C LYS A 252 26.58 12.22 11.22
N SER A 253 27.77 11.81 10.82
CA SER A 253 27.96 10.65 9.96
C SER A 253 27.51 9.38 10.69
N VAL A 254 26.75 8.52 10.00
CA VAL A 254 26.25 7.25 10.55
C VAL A 254 26.65 6.06 9.68
N ASN A 255 26.73 6.24 8.35
CA ASN A 255 27.17 5.23 7.38
C ASN A 255 26.63 3.82 7.64
N ARG A 256 25.30 3.71 7.74
CA ARG A 256 24.61 2.45 8.05
C ARG A 256 23.69 2.03 6.91
N TYR A 257 23.50 0.72 6.76
CA TYR A 257 22.46 0.15 5.90
C TYR A 257 21.29 -0.32 6.75
N CYS A 258 20.08 0.09 6.39
CA CYS A 258 18.85 -0.36 7.04
C CYS A 258 17.86 -0.82 5.98
N ASN A 259 17.56 -2.12 5.94
CA ASN A 259 16.63 -2.72 4.97
C ASN A 259 16.95 -2.31 3.51
N GLY A 260 18.24 -2.34 3.15
CA GLY A 260 18.73 -1.95 1.83
C GLY A 260 18.88 -0.45 1.59
N VAL A 261 18.42 0.41 2.51
CA VAL A 261 18.59 1.87 2.42
C VAL A 261 19.95 2.27 2.99
N GLU A 262 20.74 3.00 2.23
CA GLU A 262 22.02 3.57 2.67
C GLU A 262 21.78 4.90 3.39
N ILE A 263 22.20 5.01 4.64
CA ILE A 263 22.07 6.20 5.48
C ILE A 263 23.45 6.77 5.77
N LEU A 264 23.75 7.93 5.21
CA LEU A 264 25.05 8.59 5.31
C LEU A 264 25.10 9.48 6.56
N TYR A 265 24.09 10.35 6.72
CA TYR A 265 24.05 11.33 7.81
C TYR A 265 22.71 11.33 8.54
N ASN A 266 22.74 11.69 9.83
CA ASN A 266 21.55 11.89 10.66
C ASN A 266 21.76 12.99 11.71
N GLN A 267 20.69 13.66 12.12
CA GLN A 267 20.73 14.58 13.27
C GLN A 267 20.76 13.77 14.58
N GLY A 268 21.58 14.21 15.55
CA GLY A 268 21.60 13.60 16.89
C GLY A 268 20.22 13.73 17.56
N GLY A 269 19.77 12.68 18.29
CA GLY A 269 18.47 12.68 18.97
C GLY A 269 17.51 11.52 18.63
N GLY A 270 17.99 10.50 17.93
CA GLY A 270 17.47 9.11 18.07
C GLY A 270 16.12 8.74 17.46
N ALA A 271 15.21 9.67 17.13
CA ALA A 271 13.86 9.26 16.69
C ALA A 271 13.20 10.08 15.58
N ARG A 272 13.68 11.29 15.28
CA ARG A 272 13.10 12.12 14.21
C ARG A 272 14.01 12.09 12.99
N LEU A 273 13.60 11.40 11.92
CA LEU A 273 14.22 11.37 10.58
C LEU A 273 14.25 12.75 9.88
N GLY A 274 14.09 13.85 10.63
CA GLY A 274 13.81 15.19 10.10
C GLY A 274 14.89 15.71 9.15
N TYR A 275 16.12 15.21 9.28
CA TYR A 275 17.29 15.57 8.46
C TYR A 275 18.21 14.36 8.24
N THR A 276 17.64 13.25 7.77
CA THR A 276 18.44 12.11 7.29
C THR A 276 18.89 12.36 5.85
N ILE A 277 20.16 12.04 5.57
CA ILE A 277 20.73 12.06 4.21
C ILE A 277 21.05 10.61 3.83
N PHE A 278 20.54 10.22 2.68
CA PHE A 278 20.65 8.90 2.11
C PHE A 278 21.75 8.85 1.05
N GLY A 279 22.34 7.68 0.88
CA GLY A 279 23.25 7.41 -0.23
C GLY A 279 22.55 6.69 -1.37
N ILE A 280 23.27 6.49 -2.47
CA ILE A 280 22.76 5.92 -3.72
C ILE A 280 23.20 4.47 -3.97
N ASN A 281 24.03 3.89 -3.09
CA ASN A 281 24.49 2.51 -3.22
C ASN A 281 23.45 1.48 -2.71
N GLY A 282 22.38 1.96 -2.06
CA GLY A 282 21.23 1.18 -1.64
C GLY A 282 19.99 1.42 -2.51
N VAL A 283 18.83 1.27 -1.88
CA VAL A 283 17.51 1.63 -2.44
C VAL A 283 16.96 2.88 -1.77
N THR A 284 15.99 3.54 -2.40
CA THR A 284 15.29 4.68 -1.80
C THR A 284 14.48 4.25 -0.58
N SER A 285 14.36 5.15 0.38
CA SER A 285 13.65 4.90 1.64
C SER A 285 12.18 5.24 1.53
N THR A 286 11.29 4.50 2.21
CA THR A 286 9.92 4.99 2.49
C THR A 286 9.84 5.75 3.83
N LEU A 287 10.95 5.86 4.58
CA LEU A 287 10.98 6.48 5.91
C LEU A 287 10.88 8.01 5.81
N THR A 288 9.67 8.54 5.74
CA THR A 288 9.41 9.98 5.90
C THR A 288 9.23 10.32 7.38
N ALA A 289 9.86 11.40 7.84
CA ALA A 289 9.66 11.96 9.18
C ALA A 289 8.28 12.59 9.39
N SER A 290 7.50 12.80 8.32
CA SER A 290 6.16 13.40 8.37
C SER A 290 5.25 12.81 7.29
N THR A 291 3.97 12.68 7.60
CA THR A 291 2.93 12.01 6.81
C THR A 291 2.49 12.74 5.54
N SER A 292 3.32 13.57 4.93
CA SER A 292 2.90 14.32 3.71
C SER A 292 4.01 14.94 2.86
N ARG A 293 5.30 14.78 3.20
CA ARG A 293 6.37 15.40 2.40
C ARG A 293 7.55 14.45 2.19
N HIS A 294 7.71 14.02 0.94
CA HIS A 294 8.87 13.26 0.44
C HIS A 294 10.10 14.18 0.28
N TYR A 295 10.54 14.85 1.35
CA TYR A 295 11.84 15.54 1.31
C TYR A 295 12.95 14.55 1.58
N GLU A 296 13.10 13.59 0.68
CA GLU A 296 14.23 12.67 0.70
C GLU A 296 15.47 13.42 0.22
N ARG A 297 16.57 13.24 0.96
CA ARG A 297 17.82 13.97 0.76
C ARG A 297 18.88 12.96 0.37
N TYR A 298 19.48 13.12 -0.79
CA TYR A 298 20.47 12.18 -1.30
C TYR A 298 21.80 12.87 -1.54
N GLN A 299 22.89 12.15 -1.29
CA GLN A 299 24.20 12.52 -1.79
C GLN A 299 24.48 11.78 -3.09
N VAL A 300 24.68 12.53 -4.18
CA VAL A 300 25.02 12.01 -5.51
C VAL A 300 26.39 12.57 -5.89
N GLY A 301 27.42 11.73 -5.86
CA GLY A 301 28.80 12.18 -5.97
C GLY A 301 29.14 13.25 -4.91
N ASN A 302 29.47 14.45 -5.36
CA ASN A 302 29.82 15.58 -4.51
C ASN A 302 28.64 16.54 -4.22
N LYS A 303 27.44 16.25 -4.70
CA LYS A 303 26.25 17.10 -4.57
C LYS A 303 25.21 16.52 -3.61
N PHE A 304 24.40 17.39 -3.02
CA PHE A 304 23.23 17.02 -2.22
C PHE A 304 21.95 17.45 -2.95
N ARG A 305 21.05 16.50 -3.19
CA ARG A 305 19.88 16.68 -4.06
C ARG A 305 18.61 16.05 -3.50
N ARG A 306 17.46 16.51 -4.03
CA ARG A 306 16.14 15.86 -3.89
C ARG A 306 15.88 15.01 -5.12
N LEU A 307 15.16 13.89 -4.96
CA LEU A 307 14.67 13.12 -6.12
C LEU A 307 13.39 13.71 -6.73
N THR A 308 12.69 14.59 -6.00
CA THR A 308 11.47 15.27 -6.44
C THR A 308 11.62 16.77 -6.23
N ASN A 309 11.03 17.56 -7.14
CA ASN A 309 11.01 19.02 -7.02
C ASN A 309 10.12 19.46 -5.84
N ILE A 310 10.25 20.72 -5.42
CA ILE A 310 9.45 21.36 -4.35
C ILE A 310 8.17 21.96 -4.90
#